data_AF-A0A318SRD7-F1
#
_entry.id   AF-A0A318SRD7-F1
#
_cell.length_a   1.000
_cell.length_b   1.000
_cell.length_c   1.000
_cell.angle_alpha   90.00
_cell.angle_beta   90.00
_cell.angle_gamma   90.00
#
_symmetry.space_group_name_H-M   'P 1'
#
loop_
_entity.id
_entity.type
_entity.pdbx_description
1 polymer ?
#
loop_
_entity_poly.entity_id
_entity_poly.type
_entity_poly.pdbx_seq_one_letter_code
_entity_poly.pdbx_strand_id
1 'polypeptide(L)'
;MQELKEARRRSVTGHVIEFRGARLKSIAKGFREAVVRAGLNPRDVTPHVLRHTAATWSVADGVDLWEVAGMLGHKDVNMIKRVYGHHSPDFMRGASRALRQDF
;
A
#
# COMPACT_ATOMS: atom_id res chain seq x y z
N MET A 1 -14.17 -5.27 5.46
CA MET A 1 -14.71 -6.48 4.77
C MET A 1 -16.21 -6.43 4.48
N GLN A 2 -17.02 -5.73 5.27
CA GLN A 2 -18.47 -5.61 5.06
C GLN A 2 -18.81 -4.92 3.72
N GLU A 3 -18.17 -3.78 3.43
CA GLU A 3 -18.33 -3.05 2.17
C GLU A 3 -18.10 -3.89 0.92
N LEU A 4 -17.04 -4.71 0.90
CA LEU A 4 -16.73 -5.57 -0.25
C LEU A 4 -17.80 -6.66 -0.44
N LYS A 5 -18.33 -7.20 0.66
CA LYS A 5 -19.43 -8.18 0.61
C LYS A 5 -20.72 -7.51 0.10
N GLU A 6 -20.98 -6.27 0.48
CA GLU A 6 -22.12 -5.50 0.00
C GLU A 6 -21.99 -5.14 -1.48
N ALA A 7 -20.83 -4.64 -1.91
CA ALA A 7 -20.54 -4.38 -3.31
C ALA A 7 -20.70 -5.64 -4.17
N ARG A 8 -20.21 -6.80 -3.71
CA ARG A 8 -20.42 -8.08 -4.41
C ARG A 8 -21.89 -8.46 -4.49
N ARG A 9 -22.67 -8.26 -3.42
CA ARG A 9 -24.11 -8.55 -3.40
C ARG A 9 -24.89 -7.68 -4.39
N ARG A 10 -24.45 -6.45 -4.61
CA ARG A 10 -25.05 -5.53 -5.60
C ARG A 10 -24.55 -5.73 -7.03
N SER A 11 -23.45 -6.47 -7.22
CA SER A 11 -22.87 -6.68 -8.55
C SER A 11 -23.75 -7.56 -9.43
N VAL A 12 -23.85 -7.20 -10.72
CA VAL A 12 -24.56 -8.00 -11.73
C VAL A 12 -23.74 -9.24 -12.12
N THR A 13 -22.42 -9.12 -12.09
CA THR A 13 -21.48 -10.15 -12.57
C THR A 13 -20.92 -11.07 -11.48
N GLY A 14 -21.32 -10.87 -10.22
CA GLY A 14 -20.78 -11.57 -9.06
C GLY A 14 -19.35 -11.15 -8.67
N HIS A 15 -18.78 -10.15 -9.33
CA HIS A 15 -17.47 -9.57 -9.04
C HIS A 15 -17.62 -8.20 -8.37
N VAL A 16 -16.79 -7.91 -7.37
CA VAL A 16 -16.84 -6.63 -6.62
C VAL A 16 -16.67 -5.41 -7.53
N ILE A 17 -15.84 -5.54 -8.58
CA ILE A 17 -15.59 -4.47 -9.54
C ILE A 17 -16.06 -4.92 -10.92
N GLU A 18 -17.02 -4.18 -11.46
CA GLU A 18 -17.61 -4.41 -12.78
C GLU A 18 -17.78 -3.11 -13.57
N PHE A 19 -17.85 -3.23 -14.89
CA PHE A 19 -18.06 -2.11 -15.79
C PHE A 19 -19.02 -2.54 -16.90
N ARG A 20 -20.14 -1.82 -17.04
CA ARG A 20 -21.18 -2.10 -18.05
C ARG A 20 -21.68 -3.55 -18.04
N GLY A 21 -21.96 -4.08 -16.84
CA GLY A 21 -22.48 -5.45 -16.67
C GLY A 21 -21.49 -6.56 -17.01
N ALA A 22 -20.19 -6.24 -17.11
CA ALA A 22 -19.12 -7.20 -17.31
C ALA A 22 -18.04 -7.06 -16.22
N ARG A 23 -17.40 -8.18 -15.84
CA ARG A 23 -16.26 -8.14 -14.91
C ARG A 23 -15.18 -7.20 -15.46
N LEU A 24 -14.56 -6.41 -14.60
CA LEU A 24 -13.47 -5.55 -15.03
C LEU A 24 -12.26 -6.40 -15.44
N LYS A 25 -11.78 -6.24 -16.67
CA LYS A 25 -10.59 -6.97 -17.17
C LYS A 25 -9.27 -6.36 -16.71
N SER A 26 -9.21 -5.04 -16.60
CA SER A 26 -8.01 -4.31 -16.21
C SER A 26 -8.37 -2.93 -15.67
N ILE A 27 -7.64 -2.49 -14.63
CA ILE A 27 -7.73 -1.14 -14.08
C ILE A 27 -6.87 -0.12 -14.83
N ALA A 28 -5.99 -0.56 -15.73
CA ALA A 28 -4.90 0.27 -16.26
C ALA A 28 -5.39 1.55 -16.94
N LYS A 29 -6.42 1.46 -17.79
CA LYS A 29 -7.01 2.63 -18.46
C LYS A 29 -7.63 3.60 -17.44
N GLY A 30 -8.49 3.10 -16.56
CA GLY A 30 -9.16 3.93 -15.55
C GLY A 30 -8.18 4.66 -14.64
N PHE A 31 -7.13 3.96 -14.20
CA PHE A 31 -6.06 4.53 -13.38
C PHE A 31 -5.27 5.58 -14.15
N ARG A 32 -4.85 5.30 -15.38
CA ARG A 32 -4.13 6.27 -16.23
C ARG A 32 -4.90 7.57 -16.39
N GLU A 33 -6.19 7.49 -16.69
CA GLU A 33 -7.03 8.69 -16.83
C GLU A 33 -7.16 9.45 -15.50
N ALA A 34 -7.22 8.74 -14.36
CA ALA A 34 -7.22 9.39 -13.05
C ALA A 34 -5.91 10.14 -12.78
N VAL A 35 -4.77 9.56 -13.13
CA VAL A 35 -3.44 10.19 -13.02
C VAL A 35 -3.36 11.46 -13.88
N VAL A 36 -3.82 11.40 -15.13
CA VAL A 36 -3.85 12.57 -16.02
C VAL A 36 -4.75 13.67 -15.47
N ARG A 37 -5.95 13.33 -14.98
CA ARG A 37 -6.84 14.32 -14.34
C ARG A 37 -6.25 14.96 -13.08
N ALA A 38 -5.37 14.25 -12.38
CA ALA A 38 -4.64 14.76 -11.23
C ALA A 38 -3.43 15.64 -11.61
N GLY A 39 -3.15 15.84 -12.91
CA GLY A 39 -2.01 16.62 -13.39
C GLY A 39 -0.65 15.92 -13.22
N LEU A 40 -0.65 14.60 -13.08
CA LEU A 40 0.56 13.79 -12.84
C LEU A 40 1.01 13.06 -14.12
N ASN A 41 2.30 12.68 -14.19
CA ASN A 41 2.81 11.94 -15.34
C ASN A 41 2.38 10.45 -15.28
N PRO A 42 1.61 9.95 -16.27
CA PRO A 42 1.16 8.55 -16.29
C PRO A 42 2.27 7.53 -16.58
N ARG A 43 3.47 7.97 -16.95
CA ARG A 43 4.64 7.09 -17.05
C ARG A 43 5.28 6.81 -15.69
N ASP A 44 5.16 7.76 -14.76
CA ASP A 44 5.83 7.68 -13.45
C ASP A 44 4.87 7.17 -12.37
N VAL A 45 3.59 7.59 -12.45
CA VAL A 45 2.58 7.23 -11.45
C VAL A 45 1.79 6.02 -11.93
N THR A 46 2.11 4.87 -11.34
CA THR A 46 1.46 3.58 -11.58
C THR A 46 0.75 3.07 -10.31
N PRO A 47 -0.11 2.05 -10.38
CA PRO A 47 -0.70 1.46 -9.18
C PRO A 47 0.33 0.96 -8.15
N HIS A 48 1.54 0.61 -8.59
CA HIS A 48 2.63 0.25 -7.67
C HIS A 48 3.04 1.41 -6.77
N VAL A 49 2.95 2.65 -7.23
CA VAL A 49 3.26 3.83 -6.41
C VAL A 49 2.32 3.90 -5.20
N LEU A 50 1.02 3.65 -5.38
CA LEU A 50 0.08 3.62 -4.26
C LEU A 50 0.43 2.54 -3.24
N ARG A 51 0.92 1.38 -3.71
CA ARG A 51 1.40 0.32 -2.83
C ARG A 51 2.63 0.76 -2.03
N HIS A 52 3.57 1.44 -2.66
CA HIS A 52 4.73 2.02 -1.97
C HIS A 52 4.29 3.07 -0.94
N THR A 53 3.38 3.98 -1.31
CA THR A 53 2.83 4.98 -0.39
C THR A 53 2.20 4.33 0.84
N ALA A 54 1.35 3.33 0.66
CA ALA A 54 0.72 2.62 1.77
C ALA A 54 1.75 1.96 2.71
N ALA A 55 2.80 1.35 2.14
CA ALA A 55 3.87 0.73 2.91
C ALA A 55 4.67 1.76 3.72
N THR A 56 5.13 2.83 3.07
CA THR A 56 5.90 3.91 3.70
C THR A 56 5.11 4.55 4.83
N TRP A 57 3.83 4.89 4.62
CA TRP A 57 3.01 5.52 5.65
C TRP A 57 2.75 4.59 6.83
N SER A 58 2.41 3.31 6.58
CA SER A 58 2.19 2.35 7.66
C SER A 58 3.44 2.19 8.53
N VAL A 59 4.63 2.09 7.91
CA VAL A 59 5.89 1.97 8.66
C VAL A 59 6.24 3.27 9.39
N ALA A 60 5.99 4.43 8.78
CA ALA A 60 6.20 5.74 9.41
C ALA A 60 5.28 5.96 10.63
N ASP A 61 4.06 5.44 10.58
CA ASP A 61 3.11 5.46 11.69
C ASP A 61 3.43 4.41 12.77
N GLY A 62 4.50 3.62 12.58
CA GLY A 62 4.98 2.65 13.57
C GLY A 62 4.24 1.31 13.56
N VAL A 63 3.49 0.99 12.50
CA VAL A 63 2.86 -0.32 12.34
C VAL A 63 3.94 -1.41 12.26
N ASP A 64 3.67 -2.57 12.88
CA ASP A 64 4.61 -3.68 12.88
C ASP A 64 4.91 -4.17 11.46
N LEU A 65 6.18 -4.49 11.19
CA LEU A 65 6.63 -4.83 9.83
C LEU A 65 5.99 -6.13 9.31
N TRP A 66 5.64 -7.07 10.18
CA TRP A 66 4.91 -8.29 9.79
C TRP A 66 3.48 -7.97 9.38
N GLU A 67 2.81 -7.06 10.09
CA GLU A 67 1.46 -6.62 9.73
C GLU A 67 1.47 -5.90 8.38
N VAL A 68 2.45 -5.00 8.14
CA VAL A 68 2.62 -4.35 6.84
C VAL A 68 2.91 -5.38 5.74
N ALA A 69 3.78 -6.36 6.00
CA ALA A 69 4.07 -7.44 5.04
C ALA A 69 2.81 -8.26 4.71
N GLY A 70 2.04 -8.63 5.73
CA GLY A 70 0.79 -9.37 5.59
C GLY A 70 -0.27 -8.60 4.81
N MET A 71 -0.48 -7.31 5.13
CA MET A 71 -1.40 -6.42 4.42
C MET A 71 -1.06 -6.34 2.93
N LEU A 72 0.23 -6.28 2.62
CA LEU A 72 0.71 -6.21 1.25
C LEU A 72 0.73 -7.60 0.57
N GLY A 73 0.61 -8.70 1.31
CA GLY A 73 0.66 -10.06 0.77
C GLY A 73 2.08 -10.56 0.51
N HIS A 74 3.07 -10.03 1.21
CA HIS A 74 4.42 -10.58 1.24
C HIS A 74 4.50 -11.74 2.23
N LYS A 75 5.10 -12.85 1.79
CA LYS A 75 5.35 -14.02 2.65
C LYS A 75 6.53 -13.81 3.62
N ASP A 76 7.39 -12.84 3.32
CA ASP A 76 8.61 -12.55 4.07
C ASP A 76 8.70 -11.05 4.38
N VAL A 77 8.90 -10.73 5.65
CA VAL A 77 9.09 -9.37 6.19
C VAL A 77 10.39 -8.73 5.72
N ASN A 78 11.40 -9.51 5.33
CA ASN A 78 12.72 -9.01 4.96
C ASN A 78 12.66 -7.98 3.83
N MET A 79 11.73 -8.14 2.88
CA MET A 79 11.53 -7.15 1.82
C MET A 79 11.05 -5.81 2.39
N ILE A 80 10.03 -5.84 3.26
CA ILE A 80 9.49 -4.64 3.90
C ILE A 80 10.54 -3.96 4.75
N LYS A 81 11.26 -4.73 5.57
CA LYS A 81 12.36 -4.22 6.40
C LYS A 81 13.44 -3.53 5.56
N ARG A 82 13.87 -4.15 4.46
CA ARG A 82 14.92 -3.62 3.58
C ARG A 82 14.48 -2.34 2.85
N VAL A 83 13.24 -2.30 2.36
CA VAL A 83 12.77 -1.20 1.50
C VAL A 83 12.20 -0.05 2.32
N TYR A 84 11.46 -0.31 3.40
CA TYR A 84 10.72 0.71 4.15
C TYR A 84 11.14 0.85 5.61
N GLY A 85 11.90 -0.09 6.18
CA GLY A 85 12.19 -0.12 7.62
C GLY A 85 12.88 1.13 8.18
N HIS A 86 13.60 1.87 7.34
CA HIS A 86 14.24 3.14 7.70
C HIS A 86 13.25 4.29 7.94
N HIS A 87 12.00 4.15 7.50
CA HIS A 87 10.93 5.10 7.83
C HIS A 87 10.33 4.86 9.22
N SER A 88 10.65 3.73 9.87
CA SER A 88 10.11 3.42 11.18
C SER A 88 10.51 4.49 12.18
N PRO A 89 9.60 4.92 13.07
CA PRO A 89 9.95 5.87 14.10
C PRO A 89 11.03 5.29 15.03
N ASP A 90 11.13 3.96 15.18
CA ASP A 90 12.15 3.26 15.97
C ASP A 90 13.52 3.18 15.30
N PHE A 91 13.61 3.58 14.03
CA PHE A 91 14.86 3.58 13.32
C PHE A 91 15.89 4.45 14.05
N MET A 92 17.03 3.86 14.40
CA MET A 92 18.13 4.49 15.15
C MET A 92 17.82 4.89 16.60
N ARG A 93 16.60 4.68 17.14
CA ARG A 93 16.30 5.02 18.55
C ARG A 93 17.21 4.30 19.56
N GLY A 94 17.47 3.01 19.33
CA GLY A 94 18.40 2.23 20.16
C GLY A 94 19.83 2.75 20.10
N ALA A 95 20.32 3.08 18.91
CA ALA A 95 21.66 3.63 18.70
C ALA A 95 21.83 4.99 19.37
N SER A 96 20.83 5.89 19.23
CA SER A 96 20.82 7.18 19.92
C SER A 96 20.79 7.03 21.44
N ARG A 97 20.04 6.05 21.97
CA ARG A 97 19.97 5.79 23.41
C ARG A 97 21.30 5.29 23.97
N ALA A 98 22.00 4.41 23.25
CA ALA A 98 23.30 3.88 23.67
C ALA A 98 24.33 5.00 23.88
N LEU A 99 24.39 5.99 22.97
CA LEU A 99 25.27 7.16 23.10
C LEU A 99 24.95 8.05 24.31
N ARG A 100 23.73 8.01 24.83
CA ARG A 100 23.31 8.84 25.97
C ARG A 100 23.61 8.19 27.32
N GLN A 101 24.02 6.92 27.38
CA GLN A 101 24.25 6.23 28.65
C GLN A 101 25.65 6.46 29.24
N ASP A 102 26.51 7.19 28.52
CA ASP A 102 27.92 7.39 28.87
C ASP A 102 28.28 8.85 29.24
N PHE A 103 27.31 9.70 29.63
CA PHE A 103 27.54 11.06 30.14
C PHE A 103 26.61 11.42 31.30
#